data_AF-A0A9P9L1H8-F1
#
_entry.id   AF-A0A9P9L1H8-F1
#
_cell.length_a   1.000
_cell.length_b   1.000
_cell.length_c   1.000
_cell.angle_alpha   90.00
_cell.angle_beta   90.00
_cell.angle_gamma   90.00
#
_symmetry.space_group_name_H-M   'P 1'
#
loop_
_entity.id
_entity.type
_entity.pdbx_description
1 polymer ?
#
loop_
_entity_poly.entity_id
_entity_poly.type
_entity_poly.pdbx_seq_one_letter_code
_entity_poly.pdbx_strand_id
1 'polypeptide(L)'
;MLTNWFSQPAGTRSSNEDPRSPDADDDTLVVEPDQGNVLSHIISQLRPGADLSRVVLPTFILEPRSMLERITNFMCHPEMLLHIPTIDDPVERFVSVVKFYLSGWHIRPPGVKKPLNPILGEIFTCYWDFEGNKRAYYISEQTSHHPPKSSYFYMAPEHHIRIDGTLKPRSRFLGNSAASLMEGIAFLSLLNRGKDPSRGEQYILTQPNMYARGILFGKMKYELGDHSFVRCPELDLVADVDFKTKGWVGGTYNAIGGVIKRESTGEVLFELSGLWSEEMYIKDITTGHREMFFNAIRSKPSPPTVRPIAEQEERESQRLWEKTAKAVKERNHEVATDEKTKIEDRQREEAAHRAQENVEWHPRLFRRVHGGPGGLEEGEEDLEWVINATIDHTLSPDKQAEQIMAIYPIVKGQKPDQRHMIPPHSPSAKPIKTHETKPVENHIDDNLIDFNDTPAPAAAPVPAKPAPAEPVTKQSEIQTLLTSTGKPADGPLIDFTNDLKKELPSTTRQ
;
A
#
# COMPACT_ATOMS: atom_id res chain seq x y z
N MET A 1 -38.21 -4.32 -29.47
CA MET A 1 -38.21 -4.17 -30.94
C MET A 1 -36.91 -3.48 -31.33
N LEU A 2 -36.16 -4.14 -32.21
CA LEU A 2 -34.87 -3.71 -32.76
C LEU A 2 -35.08 -2.53 -33.73
N THR A 3 -34.18 -1.53 -33.74
CA THR A 3 -33.44 -1.07 -34.94
C THR A 3 -32.58 0.19 -34.67
N ASN A 4 -31.29 0.03 -34.96
CA ASN A 4 -30.37 0.92 -35.66
C ASN A 4 -30.31 2.43 -35.36
N TRP A 5 -29.21 2.84 -34.71
CA TRP A 5 -28.43 3.98 -35.19
C TRP A 5 -26.91 3.73 -35.02
N PHE A 6 -26.26 3.48 -36.16
CA PHE A 6 -24.80 3.55 -36.33
C PHE A 6 -24.50 4.41 -37.57
N SER A 7 -23.76 5.52 -37.41
CA SER A 7 -22.73 5.98 -38.36
C SER A 7 -21.89 7.14 -37.77
N GLN A 8 -20.77 6.74 -37.15
CA GLN A 8 -19.40 7.30 -37.04
C GLN A 8 -18.99 8.62 -37.76
N PRO A 9 -17.89 9.32 -37.32
CA PRO A 9 -16.51 8.81 -37.50
C PRO A 9 -15.51 8.93 -36.34
N ALA A 10 -14.51 8.08 -36.49
CA ALA A 10 -13.40 7.71 -35.62
C ALA A 10 -12.45 8.85 -35.22
N GLY A 11 -12.03 8.82 -33.96
CA GLY A 11 -10.77 9.39 -33.49
C GLY A 11 -9.85 8.25 -33.03
N THR A 12 -8.75 8.07 -33.75
CA THR A 12 -7.76 7.01 -33.57
C THR A 12 -7.12 7.08 -32.18
N ARG A 13 -7.44 6.15 -31.29
CA ARG A 13 -6.62 5.82 -30.10
C ARG A 13 -5.92 4.49 -30.38
N SER A 14 -4.60 4.55 -30.49
CA SER A 14 -3.75 3.36 -30.56
C SER A 14 -3.77 2.68 -29.20
N SER A 15 -4.54 1.60 -29.10
CA SER A 15 -4.41 0.57 -28.06
C SER A 15 -3.52 -0.53 -28.65
N ASN A 16 -2.22 -0.45 -28.41
CA ASN A 16 -1.37 -1.64 -28.56
C ASN A 16 -1.64 -2.54 -27.35
N GLU A 17 -2.68 -3.36 -27.43
CA GLU A 17 -2.80 -4.55 -26.60
C GLU A 17 -1.95 -5.64 -27.26
N ASP A 18 -0.90 -6.07 -26.57
CA ASP A 18 -0.17 -7.29 -26.92
C ASP A 18 -1.13 -8.49 -26.82
N PRO A 19 -1.11 -9.44 -27.76
CA PRO A 19 -1.98 -10.61 -27.73
C PRO A 19 -1.61 -11.49 -26.52
N ARG A 20 -2.55 -11.68 -25.60
CA ARG A 20 -2.42 -12.57 -24.44
C ARG A 20 -2.15 -13.99 -24.92
N SER A 21 -0.99 -14.56 -24.53
CA SER A 21 -0.76 -16.00 -24.69
C SER A 21 -1.57 -16.76 -23.63
N PRO A 22 -2.17 -17.92 -23.97
CA PRO A 22 -3.02 -18.67 -23.05
C PRO A 22 -2.25 -19.42 -21.93
N ASP A 23 -0.92 -19.32 -21.86
CA ASP A 23 -0.05 -20.02 -20.88
C ASP A 23 0.74 -19.06 -19.95
N ALA A 24 0.48 -17.75 -19.99
CA ALA A 24 1.17 -16.80 -19.11
C ALA A 24 0.49 -16.76 -17.72
N ASP A 25 1.12 -17.43 -16.74
CA ASP A 25 0.83 -17.21 -15.31
C ASP A 25 1.18 -15.76 -14.95
N ASP A 26 0.16 -14.90 -14.91
CA ASP A 26 0.26 -13.45 -14.69
C ASP A 26 0.93 -13.10 -13.34
N ASP A 27 1.06 -14.06 -12.42
CA ASP A 27 1.75 -13.87 -11.14
C ASP A 27 3.24 -14.21 -11.17
N THR A 28 3.72 -14.83 -12.25
CA THR A 28 5.10 -15.30 -12.37
C THR A 28 5.97 -14.31 -13.14
N LEU A 29 7.08 -13.86 -12.54
CA LEU A 29 8.12 -13.14 -13.25
C LEU A 29 9.19 -14.12 -13.76
N VAL A 30 9.39 -14.15 -15.08
CA VAL A 30 10.57 -14.75 -15.69
C VAL A 30 11.67 -13.70 -15.65
N VAL A 31 12.78 -14.04 -14.97
CA VAL A 31 13.95 -13.18 -14.86
C VAL A 31 15.08 -13.76 -15.69
N GLU A 32 15.70 -12.90 -16.49
CA GLU A 32 16.84 -13.28 -17.30
C GLU A 32 18.04 -13.65 -16.39
N PRO A 33 18.93 -14.57 -16.82
CA PRO A 33 19.99 -15.09 -15.95
C PRO A 33 20.90 -14.00 -15.36
N ASP A 34 21.22 -12.95 -16.14
CA ASP A 34 22.01 -11.81 -15.72
C ASP A 34 21.31 -10.96 -14.64
N GLN A 35 20.01 -10.72 -14.81
CA GLN A 35 19.16 -10.05 -13.83
C GLN A 35 19.03 -10.87 -12.53
N GLY A 36 18.95 -12.20 -12.65
CA GLY A 36 18.92 -13.12 -11.52
C GLY A 36 20.21 -13.06 -10.68
N ASN A 37 21.37 -12.90 -11.34
CA ASN A 37 22.66 -12.74 -10.65
C ASN A 37 22.74 -11.42 -9.87
N VAL A 38 22.25 -10.32 -10.44
CA VAL A 38 22.18 -9.02 -9.74
C VAL A 38 21.32 -9.11 -8.49
N LEU A 39 20.13 -9.72 -8.61
CA LEU A 39 19.22 -9.91 -7.49
C LEU A 39 19.83 -10.80 -6.40
N SER A 40 20.47 -11.91 -6.80
CA SER A 40 21.16 -12.82 -5.88
C SER A 40 22.30 -12.14 -5.13
N HIS A 41 23.08 -11.30 -5.80
CA HIS A 41 24.15 -10.53 -5.17
C HIS A 41 23.61 -9.55 -4.11
N ILE A 42 22.58 -8.76 -4.44
CA ILE A 42 21.94 -7.85 -3.47
C ILE A 42 21.40 -8.63 -2.27
N ILE A 43 20.69 -9.72 -2.52
CA ILE A 43 20.07 -10.51 -1.45
C ILE A 43 21.11 -11.22 -0.58
N SER A 44 22.24 -11.66 -1.13
CA SER A 44 23.30 -12.32 -0.35
C SER A 44 23.89 -11.45 0.76
N GLN A 45 23.70 -10.13 0.68
CA GLN A 45 24.14 -9.16 1.68
C GLN A 45 23.11 -8.97 2.81
N LEU A 46 21.91 -9.53 2.67
CA LEU A 46 20.80 -9.35 3.59
C LEU A 46 20.69 -10.52 4.57
N ARG A 47 20.35 -10.20 5.82
CA ARG A 47 19.98 -11.19 6.83
C ARG A 47 18.46 -11.32 6.89
N PRO A 48 17.88 -12.52 7.09
CA PRO A 48 16.45 -12.66 7.32
C PRO A 48 15.96 -11.71 8.42
N GLY A 49 14.86 -11.02 8.14
CA GLY A 49 14.31 -9.93 8.96
C GLY A 49 14.80 -8.52 8.57
N ALA A 50 15.78 -8.39 7.67
CA ALA A 50 16.31 -7.08 7.26
C ALA A 50 15.24 -6.17 6.65
N ASP A 51 15.36 -4.88 6.94
CA ASP A 51 14.52 -3.84 6.36
C ASP A 51 14.94 -3.56 4.91
N LEU A 52 14.02 -3.78 3.97
CA LEU A 52 14.27 -3.59 2.54
C LEU A 52 14.04 -2.14 2.09
N SER A 53 13.50 -1.24 2.93
CA SER A 53 13.22 0.14 2.54
C SER A 53 14.47 0.96 2.20
N ARG A 54 15.64 0.51 2.67
CA ARG A 54 16.95 1.14 2.42
C ARG A 54 17.76 0.41 1.34
N VAL A 55 17.21 -0.66 0.77
CA VAL A 55 17.88 -1.45 -0.27
C VAL A 55 17.43 -0.95 -1.64
N VAL A 56 18.40 -0.58 -2.49
CA VAL A 56 18.11 -0.19 -3.87
C VAL A 56 17.84 -1.45 -4.68
N LEU A 57 16.58 -1.62 -5.08
CA LEU A 57 16.18 -2.73 -5.92
C LEU A 57 16.41 -2.40 -7.41
N PRO A 58 16.75 -3.40 -8.25
CA PRO A 58 16.99 -3.19 -9.68
C PRO A 58 15.77 -2.65 -10.44
N THR A 59 16.00 -1.89 -11.51
CA THR A 59 14.90 -1.27 -12.29
C THR A 59 14.07 -2.27 -13.08
N PHE A 60 14.57 -3.48 -13.36
CA PHE A 60 13.82 -4.51 -14.08
C PHE A 60 12.65 -5.08 -13.28
N ILE A 61 12.61 -4.93 -11.95
CA ILE A 61 11.46 -5.30 -11.12
C ILE A 61 10.49 -4.13 -10.88
N LEU A 62 10.70 -2.97 -11.51
CA LEU A 62 9.81 -1.83 -11.33
C LEU A 62 8.63 -1.88 -12.31
N GLU A 63 7.45 -1.44 -11.83
CA GLU A 63 6.39 -0.97 -12.72
C GLU A 63 6.54 0.54 -12.96
N PRO A 64 6.06 1.06 -14.11
CA PRO A 64 6.24 2.47 -14.47
C PRO A 64 5.19 3.38 -13.82
N ARG A 65 4.89 3.18 -12.53
CA ARG A 65 3.93 3.97 -11.74
C ARG A 65 4.46 4.21 -10.33
N SER A 66 4.20 5.40 -9.81
CA SER A 66 4.38 5.72 -8.40
C SER A 66 3.39 4.95 -7.52
N MET A 67 3.75 4.67 -6.27
CA MET A 67 2.82 4.11 -5.30
C MET A 67 1.56 4.98 -5.15
N LEU A 68 1.68 6.32 -5.24
CA LEU A 68 0.55 7.24 -5.15
C LEU A 68 -0.51 7.00 -6.25
N GLU A 69 -0.04 6.66 -7.45
CA GLU A 69 -0.91 6.24 -8.56
C GLU A 69 -1.40 4.80 -8.36
N ARG A 70 -0.55 3.89 -7.87
CA ARG A 70 -0.90 2.47 -7.67
C ARG A 70 -2.06 2.28 -6.69
N ILE A 71 -2.20 3.15 -5.67
CA ILE A 71 -3.32 3.12 -4.71
C ILE A 71 -4.67 3.21 -5.43
N THR A 72 -4.76 3.93 -6.55
CA THR A 72 -6.02 4.10 -7.29
C THR A 72 -6.58 2.80 -7.89
N ASN A 73 -5.77 1.75 -7.96
CA ASN A 73 -6.23 0.41 -8.31
C ASN A 73 -7.34 -0.08 -7.37
N PHE A 74 -7.36 0.36 -6.10
CA PHE A 74 -8.41 0.00 -5.15
C PHE A 74 -9.78 0.62 -5.48
N MET A 75 -9.79 1.68 -6.30
CA MET A 75 -11.01 2.40 -6.72
C MET A 75 -11.41 2.08 -8.17
N CYS A 76 -10.84 1.03 -8.78
CA CYS A 76 -11.05 0.73 -10.19
C CYS A 76 -12.41 0.07 -10.50
N HIS A 77 -13.20 -0.29 -9.49
CA HIS A 77 -14.56 -0.84 -9.64
C HIS A 77 -15.61 0.09 -9.04
N PRO A 78 -15.78 1.32 -9.58
CA PRO A 78 -16.76 2.26 -9.06
C PRO A 78 -18.20 1.69 -9.12
N GLU A 79 -18.52 0.82 -10.07
CA GLU A 79 -19.82 0.17 -10.15
C GLU A 79 -20.18 -0.67 -8.91
N MET A 80 -19.16 -1.18 -8.19
CA MET A 80 -19.34 -1.91 -6.94
C MET A 80 -19.49 -0.96 -5.73
N LEU A 81 -19.08 0.29 -5.87
CA LEU A 81 -19.02 1.30 -4.80
C LEU A 81 -20.22 2.27 -4.84
N LEU A 82 -20.55 2.80 -6.01
CA LEU A 82 -21.39 4.00 -6.18
C LEU A 82 -22.85 3.82 -5.73
N HIS A 83 -23.35 2.58 -5.65
CA HIS A 83 -24.73 2.27 -5.26
C HIS A 83 -24.88 1.94 -3.77
N ILE A 84 -23.79 1.69 -3.05
CA ILE A 84 -23.81 1.31 -1.62
C ILE A 84 -24.63 2.27 -0.74
N PRO A 85 -24.53 3.62 -0.89
CA PRO A 85 -25.31 4.57 -0.11
C PRO A 85 -26.83 4.47 -0.28
N THR A 86 -27.33 3.81 -1.35
CA THR A 86 -28.76 3.65 -1.61
C THR A 86 -29.33 2.33 -1.07
N ILE A 87 -28.50 1.47 -0.47
CA ILE A 87 -28.94 0.21 0.13
C ILE A 87 -29.45 0.50 1.54
N ASP A 88 -30.70 0.16 1.85
CA ASP A 88 -31.29 0.45 3.16
C ASP A 88 -30.93 -0.60 4.22
N ASP A 89 -30.93 -1.88 3.85
CA ASP A 89 -30.60 -2.96 4.78
C ASP A 89 -29.11 -2.87 5.19
N PRO A 90 -28.81 -2.81 6.50
CA PRO A 90 -27.43 -2.64 6.97
C PRO A 90 -26.52 -3.82 6.67
N VAL A 91 -27.05 -5.05 6.64
CA VAL A 91 -26.26 -6.25 6.35
C VAL A 91 -25.94 -6.32 4.86
N GLU A 92 -26.91 -6.10 3.97
CA GLU A 92 -26.70 -6.04 2.52
C GLU A 92 -25.74 -4.91 2.12
N ARG A 93 -25.85 -3.76 2.80
CA ARG A 93 -24.95 -2.63 2.58
C ARG A 93 -23.53 -2.97 2.99
N PHE A 94 -23.35 -3.59 4.15
CA PHE A 94 -22.04 -4.07 4.61
C PHE A 94 -21.45 -5.12 3.66
N VAL A 95 -22.25 -6.09 3.20
CA VAL A 95 -21.85 -7.08 2.19
C VAL A 95 -21.37 -6.38 0.91
N SER A 96 -22.04 -5.32 0.47
CA SER A 96 -21.63 -4.55 -0.71
C SER A 96 -20.32 -3.80 -0.50
N VAL A 97 -20.04 -3.27 0.69
CA VAL A 97 -18.72 -2.68 1.02
C VAL A 97 -17.62 -3.74 0.97
N VAL A 98 -17.87 -4.95 1.50
CA VAL A 98 -16.92 -6.07 1.43
C VAL A 98 -16.67 -6.48 -0.03
N LYS A 99 -17.70 -6.46 -0.88
CA LYS A 99 -17.57 -6.73 -2.32
C LYS A 99 -16.69 -5.71 -3.02
N PHE A 100 -16.93 -4.42 -2.78
CA PHE A 100 -16.09 -3.35 -3.29
C PHE A 100 -14.63 -3.53 -2.84
N TYR A 101 -14.41 -3.75 -1.55
CA TYR A 101 -13.08 -4.00 -0.98
C TYR A 101 -12.34 -5.14 -1.68
N LEU A 102 -13.00 -6.30 -1.86
CA LEU A 102 -12.37 -7.46 -2.50
C LEU A 102 -12.14 -7.28 -4.01
N SER A 103 -12.92 -6.44 -4.67
CA SER A 103 -12.83 -6.24 -6.12
C SER A 103 -11.51 -5.63 -6.59
N GLY A 104 -10.81 -4.84 -5.77
CA GLY A 104 -9.61 -4.10 -6.17
C GLY A 104 -8.31 -4.92 -6.22
N TRP A 105 -8.24 -6.08 -5.57
CA TRP A 105 -6.98 -6.80 -5.34
C TRP A 105 -6.39 -7.49 -6.58
N HIS A 106 -7.24 -7.84 -7.56
CA HIS A 106 -6.76 -8.49 -8.78
C HIS A 106 -6.00 -7.57 -9.73
N ILE A 107 -6.07 -6.24 -9.55
CA ILE A 107 -5.38 -5.28 -10.42
C ILE A 107 -3.90 -5.22 -10.10
N ARG A 108 -3.12 -5.90 -10.93
CA ARG A 108 -1.66 -5.97 -10.80
C ARG A 108 -0.98 -6.03 -12.16
N PRO A 109 0.28 -5.58 -12.25
CA PRO A 109 1.09 -5.81 -13.43
C PRO A 109 1.42 -7.31 -13.56
N PRO A 110 1.73 -7.77 -14.78
CA PRO A 110 2.23 -9.12 -15.00
C PRO A 110 3.55 -9.34 -14.27
N GLY A 111 3.60 -10.43 -13.52
CA GLY A 111 4.71 -10.88 -12.69
C GLY A 111 4.93 -10.04 -11.42
N VAL A 112 6.05 -10.30 -10.76
CA VAL A 112 6.48 -9.59 -9.56
C VAL A 112 7.08 -8.23 -9.92
N LYS A 113 6.26 -7.18 -9.82
CA LYS A 113 6.72 -5.79 -9.99
C LYS A 113 6.40 -4.93 -8.77
N LYS A 114 7.28 -3.97 -8.49
CA LYS A 114 7.14 -3.00 -7.41
C LYS A 114 6.92 -1.59 -7.99
N PRO A 115 5.97 -0.80 -7.48
CA PRO A 115 5.85 0.61 -7.83
C PRO A 115 7.09 1.41 -7.44
N LEU A 116 7.28 2.53 -8.12
CA LEU A 116 8.25 3.54 -7.73
C LEU A 116 7.93 4.02 -6.31
N ASN A 117 8.95 4.08 -5.46
CA ASN A 117 8.81 4.60 -4.10
C ASN A 117 8.66 6.12 -4.16
N PRO A 118 7.54 6.70 -3.73
CA PRO A 118 7.36 8.14 -3.88
C PRO A 118 8.40 8.92 -3.07
N ILE A 119 8.85 10.05 -3.60
CA ILE A 119 9.69 10.99 -2.85
C ILE A 119 8.85 11.77 -1.86
N LEU A 120 9.47 12.35 -0.82
CA LEU A 120 8.75 13.15 0.18
C LEU A 120 8.07 14.36 -0.50
N GLY A 121 6.77 14.56 -0.25
CA GLY A 121 5.98 15.61 -0.87
C GLY A 121 5.62 15.39 -2.34
N GLU A 122 5.86 14.20 -2.88
CA GLU A 122 5.28 13.81 -4.17
C GLU A 122 3.76 13.83 -4.09
N ILE A 123 3.10 14.27 -5.16
CA ILE A 123 1.64 14.39 -5.24
C ILE A 123 1.12 13.56 -6.43
N PHE A 124 -0.07 12.99 -6.29
CA PHE A 124 -0.83 12.45 -7.41
C PHE A 124 -2.30 12.82 -7.28
N THR A 125 -2.90 13.28 -8.38
CA THR A 125 -4.33 13.59 -8.47
C THR A 125 -4.94 12.98 -9.71
N CYS A 126 -6.17 12.50 -9.61
CA CYS A 126 -6.93 12.00 -10.73
C CYS A 126 -8.43 12.08 -10.48
N TYR A 127 -9.23 11.72 -11.49
CA TYR A 127 -10.69 11.71 -11.39
C TYR A 127 -11.30 10.59 -12.24
N TRP A 128 -12.57 10.27 -11.97
CA TRP A 128 -13.39 9.36 -12.79
C TRP A 128 -14.65 10.08 -13.23
N ASP A 129 -14.96 10.01 -14.52
CA ASP A 129 -16.23 10.48 -15.07
C ASP A 129 -17.23 9.32 -15.12
N PHE A 130 -18.44 9.57 -14.60
CA PHE A 130 -19.54 8.61 -14.63
C PHE A 130 -20.72 9.15 -15.45
N GLU A 131 -21.73 8.32 -15.64
CA GLU A 131 -22.96 8.71 -16.31
C GLU A 131 -23.64 9.90 -15.61
N GLY A 132 -24.27 10.77 -16.40
CA GLY A 132 -25.00 11.93 -15.87
C GLY A 132 -24.09 13.06 -15.34
N ASN A 133 -22.87 13.18 -15.86
CA ASN A 133 -21.87 14.19 -15.45
C ASN A 133 -21.43 14.10 -13.97
N LYS A 134 -21.63 12.94 -13.33
CA LYS A 134 -21.16 12.70 -11.97
C LYS A 134 -19.66 12.39 -11.98
N ARG A 135 -18.95 12.75 -10.91
CA ARG A 135 -17.49 12.59 -10.86
C ARG A 135 -16.99 12.15 -9.50
N ALA A 136 -15.97 11.30 -9.51
CA ALA A 136 -15.13 11.08 -8.33
C ALA A 136 -13.78 11.78 -8.47
N TYR A 137 -13.25 12.24 -7.35
CA TYR A 137 -11.98 12.97 -7.27
C TYR A 137 -11.03 12.23 -6.35
N TYR A 138 -9.73 12.24 -6.66
CA TYR A 138 -8.69 11.64 -5.85
C TYR A 138 -7.49 12.56 -5.72
N ILE A 139 -6.96 12.65 -4.50
CA ILE A 139 -5.77 13.43 -4.13
C ILE A 139 -4.91 12.55 -3.23
N SER A 140 -3.60 12.51 -3.46
CA SER A 140 -2.67 11.83 -2.57
C SER A 140 -1.33 12.54 -2.49
N GLU A 141 -0.65 12.35 -1.36
CA GLU A 141 0.65 12.90 -1.08
C GLU A 141 1.52 11.90 -0.31
N GLN A 142 2.83 11.88 -0.61
CA GLN A 142 3.80 11.17 0.21
C GLN A 142 4.12 11.98 1.47
N THR A 143 3.47 11.64 2.58
CA THR A 143 3.56 12.36 3.86
C THR A 143 4.80 12.01 4.68
N SER A 144 5.44 10.86 4.41
CA SER A 144 6.70 10.46 5.03
C SER A 144 7.53 9.57 4.11
N HIS A 145 8.86 9.66 4.17
CA HIS A 145 9.78 8.82 3.37
C HIS A 145 10.52 7.76 4.22
N HIS A 146 10.82 8.08 5.48
CA HIS A 146 11.49 7.16 6.41
C HIS A 146 10.80 7.18 7.78
N PRO A 147 9.88 6.23 8.06
CA PRO A 147 9.39 5.17 7.16
C PRO A 147 8.49 5.72 6.03
N PRO A 148 8.32 5.01 4.91
CA PRO A 148 7.47 5.46 3.81
C PRO A 148 5.99 5.42 4.21
N LYS A 149 5.30 6.55 4.06
CA LYS A 149 3.84 6.66 4.26
C LYS A 149 3.24 7.58 3.20
N SER A 150 2.10 7.16 2.66
CA SER A 150 1.32 7.93 1.68
C SER A 150 -0.07 8.17 2.24
N SER A 151 -0.57 9.39 2.18
CA SER A 151 -1.96 9.70 2.54
C SER A 151 -2.76 9.98 1.28
N TYR A 152 -4.01 9.55 1.26
CA TYR A 152 -4.90 9.72 0.12
C TYR A 152 -6.33 10.05 0.55
N PHE A 153 -7.01 10.77 -0.33
CA PHE A 153 -8.38 11.22 -0.21
C PHE A 153 -9.10 10.90 -1.52
N TYR A 154 -10.30 10.34 -1.42
CA TYR A 154 -11.21 10.10 -2.53
C TYR A 154 -12.62 10.55 -2.15
N MET A 155 -13.34 11.17 -3.08
CA MET A 155 -14.73 11.55 -2.85
C MET A 155 -15.56 11.52 -4.12
N ALA A 156 -16.79 11.01 -4.01
CA ALA A 156 -17.81 11.05 -5.05
C ALA A 156 -19.04 11.79 -4.48
N PRO A 157 -19.09 13.13 -4.57
CA PRO A 157 -20.10 13.95 -3.90
C PRO A 157 -21.54 13.56 -4.26
N GLU A 158 -21.82 13.29 -5.54
CA GLU A 158 -23.14 12.90 -6.05
C GLU A 158 -23.61 11.52 -5.56
N HIS A 159 -22.71 10.78 -4.91
CA HIS A 159 -22.96 9.48 -4.33
C HIS A 159 -22.74 9.48 -2.81
N HIS A 160 -22.52 10.62 -2.15
CA HIS A 160 -22.33 10.69 -0.69
C HIS A 160 -21.20 9.79 -0.15
N ILE A 161 -20.17 9.54 -0.97
CA ILE A 161 -19.04 8.67 -0.60
C ILE A 161 -17.79 9.52 -0.38
N ARG A 162 -17.13 9.26 0.74
CA ARG A 162 -15.80 9.79 1.05
C ARG A 162 -14.91 8.66 1.54
N ILE A 163 -13.65 8.66 1.12
CA ILE A 163 -12.62 7.73 1.58
C ILE A 163 -11.37 8.53 1.94
N ASP A 164 -10.93 8.38 3.18
CA ASP A 164 -9.63 8.88 3.65
C ASP A 164 -8.78 7.66 4.01
N GLY A 165 -7.50 7.67 3.62
CA GLY A 165 -6.66 6.52 3.90
C GLY A 165 -5.18 6.84 3.96
N THR A 166 -4.45 5.93 4.59
CA THR A 166 -2.99 5.95 4.65
C THR A 166 -2.42 4.59 4.28
N LEU A 167 -1.41 4.60 3.42
CA LEU A 167 -0.64 3.42 3.06
C LEU A 167 0.68 3.45 3.82
N LYS A 168 0.95 2.40 4.61
CA LYS A 168 2.18 2.26 5.42
C LYS A 168 2.88 0.94 5.09
N PRO A 169 3.58 0.85 3.94
CA PRO A 169 4.30 -0.38 3.58
C PRO A 169 5.60 -0.50 4.38
N ARG A 170 5.78 -1.64 5.07
CA ARG A 170 7.03 -2.00 5.74
C ARG A 170 7.67 -3.20 5.05
N SER A 171 8.70 -2.93 4.25
CA SER A 171 9.37 -3.98 3.47
C SER A 171 10.33 -4.81 4.33
N ARG A 172 10.25 -6.14 4.21
CA ARG A 172 11.04 -7.10 4.98
C ARG A 172 11.59 -8.20 4.08
N PHE A 173 12.87 -8.52 4.27
CA PHE A 173 13.49 -9.70 3.68
C PHE A 173 13.25 -10.93 4.57
N LEU A 174 12.77 -12.04 4.00
CA LEU A 174 12.36 -13.25 4.72
C LEU A 174 13.11 -14.50 4.22
N GLY A 175 14.31 -14.36 3.64
CA GLY A 175 15.05 -15.46 3.03
C GLY A 175 14.66 -15.68 1.57
N ASN A 176 14.01 -16.79 1.22
CA ASN A 176 13.52 -16.98 -0.17
C ASN A 176 12.22 -16.21 -0.45
N SER A 177 11.93 -15.16 0.31
CA SER A 177 10.78 -14.29 0.11
C SER A 177 11.12 -12.86 0.53
N ALA A 178 10.46 -11.89 -0.09
CA ALA A 178 10.36 -10.53 0.40
C ALA A 178 8.88 -10.24 0.69
N ALA A 179 8.60 -9.46 1.72
CA ALA A 179 7.26 -9.05 2.08
C ALA A 179 7.16 -7.53 2.13
N SER A 180 6.01 -7.00 1.74
CA SER A 180 5.56 -5.67 2.13
C SER A 180 4.44 -5.87 3.15
N LEU A 181 4.76 -5.63 4.42
CA LEU A 181 3.77 -5.66 5.49
C LEU A 181 2.95 -4.37 5.41
N MET A 182 1.64 -4.51 5.24
CA MET A 182 0.74 -3.39 4.97
C MET A 182 0.10 -2.94 6.28
N GLU A 183 0.65 -1.90 6.89
CA GLU A 183 0.19 -1.35 8.18
C GLU A 183 -0.71 -0.13 7.98
N GLY A 184 -1.26 0.01 6.77
CA GLY A 184 -2.16 1.08 6.40
C GLY A 184 -3.58 0.85 6.89
N ILE A 185 -4.41 1.88 6.73
CA ILE A 185 -5.83 1.85 7.08
C ILE A 185 -6.58 2.83 6.19
N ALA A 186 -7.85 2.51 5.90
CA ALA A 186 -8.75 3.41 5.18
C ALA A 186 -10.10 3.49 5.90
N PHE A 187 -10.71 4.66 5.85
CA PHE A 187 -12.06 4.92 6.33
C PHE A 187 -12.93 5.26 5.13
N LEU A 188 -13.89 4.40 4.81
CA LEU A 188 -14.95 4.68 3.85
C LEU A 188 -16.16 5.18 4.63
N SER A 189 -16.64 6.37 4.29
CA SER A 189 -17.76 7.03 4.95
C SER A 189 -18.92 7.22 3.97
N LEU A 190 -20.12 6.81 4.40
CA LEU A 190 -21.38 7.08 3.70
C LEU A 190 -22.04 8.29 4.36
N LEU A 191 -21.91 9.46 3.74
CA LEU A 191 -22.21 10.77 4.31
C LEU A 191 -23.71 11.09 4.40
N ASN A 192 -24.56 10.27 3.77
CA ASN A 192 -26.02 10.42 3.84
C ASN A 192 -26.67 9.58 4.95
N ARG A 193 -25.87 8.90 5.79
CA ARG A 193 -26.35 7.98 6.82
C ARG A 193 -25.43 8.01 8.05
N GLY A 194 -25.71 7.17 9.05
CA GLY A 194 -24.92 7.05 10.26
C GLY A 194 -25.51 7.80 11.44
N LYS A 195 -25.11 7.42 12.66
CA LYS A 195 -25.56 8.06 13.91
C LYS A 195 -25.02 9.46 14.08
N ASP A 196 -23.80 9.70 13.59
CA ASP A 196 -23.16 11.01 13.56
C ASP A 196 -23.20 11.58 12.13
N PRO A 197 -24.11 12.53 11.83
CA PRO A 197 -24.23 13.12 10.50
C PRO A 197 -22.94 13.79 10.04
N SER A 198 -22.07 14.23 10.95
CA SER A 198 -20.83 14.93 10.59
C SER A 198 -19.76 14.00 9.99
N ARG A 199 -19.86 12.70 10.29
CA ARG A 199 -18.90 11.66 9.89
C ARG A 199 -19.47 10.66 8.89
N GLY A 200 -20.78 10.44 8.94
CA GLY A 200 -21.43 9.42 8.15
C GLY A 200 -21.38 8.04 8.81
N GLU A 201 -21.93 7.02 8.15
CA GLU A 201 -21.74 5.62 8.52
C GLU A 201 -20.35 5.17 8.04
N GLN A 202 -19.46 4.79 8.97
CA GLN A 202 -18.05 4.55 8.67
C GLN A 202 -17.65 3.08 8.67
N TYR A 203 -16.82 2.74 7.69
CA TYR A 203 -16.25 1.43 7.46
C TYR A 203 -14.74 1.55 7.52
N ILE A 204 -14.11 0.71 8.33
CA ILE A 204 -12.67 0.64 8.55
C ILE A 204 -12.13 -0.52 7.73
N LEU A 205 -11.16 -0.26 6.86
CA LEU A 205 -10.60 -1.24 5.94
C LEU A 205 -9.08 -1.32 6.15
N THR A 206 -8.57 -2.52 6.40
CA THR A 206 -7.13 -2.82 6.39
C THR A 206 -6.72 -3.46 5.08
N GLN A 207 -5.42 -3.76 4.91
CA GLN A 207 -4.91 -4.41 3.69
C GLN A 207 -4.19 -5.72 4.03
N PRO A 208 -4.29 -6.77 3.18
CA PRO A 208 -3.44 -7.95 3.29
C PRO A 208 -1.98 -7.59 3.01
N ASN A 209 -1.08 -8.43 3.52
CA ASN A 209 0.33 -8.32 3.22
C ASN A 209 0.62 -8.82 1.80
N MET A 210 1.68 -8.28 1.20
CA MET A 210 2.11 -8.66 -0.15
C MET A 210 3.43 -9.41 -0.08
N TYR A 211 3.54 -10.53 -0.78
CA TYR A 211 4.71 -11.40 -0.79
C TYR A 211 5.25 -11.57 -2.20
N ALA A 212 6.56 -11.40 -2.35
CA ALA A 212 7.34 -11.89 -3.49
C ALA A 212 8.03 -13.18 -3.05
N ARG A 213 7.58 -14.33 -3.56
CA ARG A 213 8.15 -15.65 -3.32
C ARG A 213 9.22 -15.97 -4.35
N GLY A 214 10.16 -16.85 -4.01
CA GLY A 214 11.13 -17.39 -4.97
C GLY A 214 12.17 -16.38 -5.45
N ILE A 215 12.49 -15.36 -4.62
CA ILE A 215 13.41 -14.28 -4.98
C ILE A 215 14.89 -14.72 -5.06
N LEU A 216 15.23 -15.88 -4.48
CA LEU A 216 16.55 -16.50 -4.55
C LEU A 216 16.53 -17.81 -5.33
N PHE A 217 15.53 -18.65 -5.07
CA PHE A 217 15.42 -19.99 -5.63
C PHE A 217 14.01 -20.24 -6.15
N GLY A 218 13.91 -20.70 -7.41
CA GLY A 218 12.65 -21.00 -8.08
C GLY A 218 12.17 -19.86 -8.96
N LYS A 219 10.88 -19.89 -9.32
CA LYS A 219 10.22 -18.84 -10.09
C LYS A 219 9.69 -17.76 -9.15
N MET A 220 9.93 -16.50 -9.47
CA MET A 220 9.40 -15.40 -8.67
C MET A 220 7.88 -15.30 -8.84
N LYS A 221 7.16 -15.32 -7.71
CA LYS A 221 5.69 -15.26 -7.68
C LYS A 221 5.17 -14.20 -6.73
N TYR A 222 4.11 -13.51 -7.14
CA TYR A 222 3.37 -12.59 -6.29
C TYR A 222 2.27 -13.34 -5.53
N GLU A 223 2.12 -13.06 -4.23
CA GLU A 223 1.02 -13.56 -3.41
C GLU A 223 0.49 -12.45 -2.49
N LEU A 224 -0.82 -12.44 -2.27
CA LEU A 224 -1.41 -11.78 -1.10
C LEU A 224 -1.48 -12.78 0.05
N GLY A 225 -1.25 -12.28 1.26
CA GLY A 225 -1.19 -13.12 2.45
C GLY A 225 -1.75 -12.45 3.69
N ASP A 226 -2.01 -13.30 4.68
CA ASP A 226 -2.43 -12.96 6.03
C ASP A 226 -3.84 -12.36 6.12
N HIS A 227 -4.17 -11.88 7.32
CA HIS A 227 -5.48 -11.37 7.68
C HIS A 227 -5.65 -9.91 7.26
N SER A 228 -6.85 -9.59 6.79
CA SER A 228 -7.37 -8.24 6.64
C SER A 228 -8.84 -8.20 7.05
N PHE A 229 -9.37 -7.01 7.31
CA PHE A 229 -10.75 -6.86 7.69
C PHE A 229 -11.41 -5.63 7.07
N VAL A 230 -12.74 -5.75 6.94
CA VAL A 230 -13.67 -4.61 6.82
C VAL A 230 -14.50 -4.60 8.09
N ARG A 231 -14.63 -3.46 8.77
CA ARG A 231 -15.35 -3.36 10.04
C ARG A 231 -16.23 -2.12 10.06
N CYS A 232 -17.47 -2.26 10.52
CA CYS A 232 -18.36 -1.14 10.77
C CYS A 232 -18.87 -1.24 12.22
N PRO A 233 -18.23 -0.53 13.16
CA PRO A 233 -18.61 -0.59 14.57
C PRO A 233 -20.07 -0.19 14.83
N GLU A 234 -20.60 0.79 14.07
CA GLU A 234 -21.98 1.25 14.22
C GLU A 234 -23.01 0.14 13.96
N LEU A 235 -22.73 -0.72 12.98
CA LEU A 235 -23.59 -1.83 12.56
C LEU A 235 -23.33 -3.12 13.33
N ASP A 236 -22.31 -3.15 14.20
CA ASP A 236 -21.82 -4.36 14.86
C ASP A 236 -21.44 -5.45 13.84
N LEU A 237 -20.81 -5.07 12.73
CA LEU A 237 -20.44 -6.00 11.64
C LEU A 237 -18.94 -5.96 11.35
N VAL A 238 -18.36 -7.15 11.16
CA VAL A 238 -16.99 -7.33 10.72
C VAL A 238 -16.90 -8.45 9.68
N ALA A 239 -16.13 -8.20 8.62
CA ALA A 239 -15.67 -9.20 7.68
C ALA A 239 -14.20 -9.51 8.00
N ASP A 240 -13.94 -10.70 8.51
CA ASP A 240 -12.57 -11.20 8.69
C ASP A 240 -12.18 -12.02 7.46
N VAL A 241 -11.14 -11.59 6.74
CA VAL A 241 -10.69 -12.22 5.49
C VAL A 241 -9.23 -12.65 5.60
N ASP A 242 -9.00 -13.94 5.45
CA ASP A 242 -7.69 -14.58 5.36
C ASP A 242 -7.31 -14.76 3.88
N PHE A 243 -6.27 -14.05 3.46
CA PHE A 243 -5.64 -14.24 2.16
C PHE A 243 -4.61 -15.38 2.30
N LYS A 244 -4.95 -16.53 1.73
CA LYS A 244 -4.18 -17.75 1.95
C LYS A 244 -2.96 -17.77 1.05
N THR A 245 -1.78 -17.77 1.68
CA THR A 245 -0.52 -18.07 1.00
C THR A 245 -0.40 -19.58 0.76
N LYS A 246 0.23 -19.98 -0.34
CA LYS A 246 0.42 -21.41 -0.61
C LYS A 246 1.37 -22.04 0.42
N GLY A 247 0.90 -23.11 1.07
CA GLY A 247 1.71 -23.90 1.99
C GLY A 247 2.68 -24.85 1.28
N TRP A 248 3.73 -25.29 2.01
CA TRP A 248 4.77 -26.20 1.49
C TRP A 248 4.26 -27.60 1.12
N VAL A 249 3.18 -28.07 1.77
CA VAL A 249 2.65 -29.45 1.64
C VAL A 249 1.45 -29.51 0.66
N GLY A 250 0.99 -28.36 0.17
CA GLY A 250 -0.18 -28.25 -0.70
C GLY A 250 -0.90 -26.91 -0.52
N GLY A 251 -1.86 -26.63 -1.39
CA GLY A 251 -2.66 -25.41 -1.35
C GLY A 251 -2.84 -24.77 -2.73
N THR A 252 -3.89 -23.98 -2.83
CA THR A 252 -4.24 -23.22 -4.03
C THR A 252 -3.71 -21.80 -3.89
N TYR A 253 -3.02 -21.30 -4.92
CA TYR A 253 -2.61 -19.90 -4.96
C TYR A 253 -3.84 -18.99 -4.96
N ASN A 254 -3.67 -17.79 -4.42
CA ASN A 254 -4.65 -16.72 -4.45
C ASN A 254 -6.00 -17.01 -3.78
N ALA A 255 -6.07 -18.06 -2.95
CA ALA A 255 -7.30 -18.40 -2.26
C ALA A 255 -7.61 -17.42 -1.13
N ILE A 256 -8.89 -17.17 -0.91
CA ILE A 256 -9.39 -16.47 0.28
C ILE A 256 -10.26 -17.41 1.11
N GLY A 257 -10.28 -17.18 2.41
CA GLY A 257 -11.31 -17.68 3.30
C GLY A 257 -11.72 -16.58 4.26
N GLY A 258 -13.00 -16.45 4.57
CA GLY A 258 -13.42 -15.42 5.50
C GLY A 258 -14.86 -15.59 5.93
N VAL A 259 -15.27 -14.72 6.85
CA VAL A 259 -16.64 -14.67 7.34
C VAL A 259 -17.08 -13.23 7.53
N ILE A 260 -18.36 -12.97 7.28
CA ILE A 260 -19.05 -11.77 7.76
C ILE A 260 -19.85 -12.18 8.99
N LYS A 261 -19.62 -11.50 10.11
CA LYS A 261 -20.22 -11.83 11.41
C LYS A 261 -20.60 -10.59 12.19
N ARG A 262 -21.46 -10.80 13.20
CA ARG A 262 -21.64 -9.81 14.27
C ARG A 262 -20.42 -9.79 15.16
N GLU A 263 -19.85 -8.62 15.38
CA GLU A 263 -18.61 -8.51 16.15
C GLU A 263 -18.83 -8.83 17.63
N SER A 264 -19.92 -8.33 18.22
CA SER A 264 -20.23 -8.49 19.64
C SER A 264 -20.59 -9.93 20.03
N THR A 265 -21.29 -10.66 19.16
CA THR A 265 -21.78 -12.02 19.47
C THR A 265 -20.96 -13.12 18.81
N GLY A 266 -20.17 -12.81 17.77
CA GLY A 266 -19.50 -13.80 16.94
C GLY A 266 -20.43 -14.57 16.00
N GLU A 267 -21.71 -14.20 15.92
CA GLU A 267 -22.69 -14.84 15.03
C GLU A 267 -22.28 -14.65 13.57
N VAL A 268 -21.97 -15.76 12.89
CA VAL A 268 -21.59 -15.75 11.48
C VAL A 268 -22.83 -15.67 10.59
N LEU A 269 -22.86 -14.67 9.72
CA LEU A 269 -23.95 -14.42 8.76
C LEU A 269 -23.60 -14.98 7.38
N PHE A 270 -22.36 -14.80 6.94
CA PHE A 270 -21.88 -15.26 5.63
C PHE A 270 -20.48 -15.86 5.69
N GLU A 271 -20.23 -16.82 4.80
CA GLU A 271 -18.91 -17.38 4.48
C GLU A 271 -18.41 -16.81 3.15
N LEU A 272 -17.13 -16.41 3.11
CA LEU A 272 -16.42 -15.94 1.93
C LEU A 272 -15.40 -16.99 1.48
N SER A 273 -15.34 -17.24 0.18
CA SER A 273 -14.45 -18.25 -0.41
C SER A 273 -14.08 -17.92 -1.85
N GLY A 274 -13.17 -18.70 -2.44
CA GLY A 274 -12.76 -18.57 -3.84
C GLY A 274 -11.36 -17.99 -3.98
N LEU A 275 -11.07 -17.38 -5.13
CA LEU A 275 -9.76 -16.87 -5.47
C LEU A 275 -9.84 -15.36 -5.75
N TRP A 276 -9.03 -14.55 -5.07
CA TRP A 276 -9.07 -13.08 -5.24
C TRP A 276 -8.68 -12.62 -6.65
N SER A 277 -7.94 -13.46 -7.38
CA SER A 277 -7.53 -13.23 -8.77
C SER A 277 -8.51 -13.78 -9.81
N GLU A 278 -9.52 -14.55 -9.40
CA GLU A 278 -10.48 -15.20 -10.31
C GLU A 278 -11.92 -15.02 -9.82
N GLU A 279 -12.55 -16.10 -9.35
CA GLU A 279 -13.93 -16.12 -8.88
C GLU A 279 -13.99 -16.23 -7.36
N MET A 280 -14.69 -15.28 -6.75
CA MET A 280 -15.02 -15.27 -5.33
C MET A 280 -16.50 -15.52 -5.12
N TYR A 281 -16.85 -16.16 -4.01
CA TYR A 281 -18.20 -16.60 -3.69
C TYR A 281 -18.56 -16.25 -2.25
N ILE A 282 -19.83 -15.93 -2.05
CA ILE A 282 -20.43 -15.68 -0.75
C ILE A 282 -21.51 -16.73 -0.51
N LYS A 283 -21.62 -17.21 0.73
CA LYS A 283 -22.64 -18.16 1.15
C LYS A 283 -23.34 -17.65 2.39
N ASP A 284 -24.66 -17.52 2.32
CA ASP A 284 -25.51 -17.25 3.47
C ASP A 284 -25.60 -18.52 4.32
N ILE A 285 -25.28 -18.41 5.61
CA ILE A 285 -25.23 -19.55 6.52
C ILE A 285 -26.64 -20.00 6.94
N THR A 286 -27.59 -19.08 6.99
CA THR A 286 -28.98 -19.36 7.38
C THR A 286 -29.70 -20.12 6.28
N THR A 287 -29.56 -19.66 5.03
CA THR A 287 -30.25 -20.26 3.88
C THR A 287 -29.44 -21.35 3.19
N GLY A 288 -28.12 -21.37 3.38
CA GLY A 288 -27.19 -22.24 2.66
C GLY A 288 -26.97 -21.84 1.20
N HIS A 289 -27.60 -20.74 0.73
CA HIS A 289 -27.48 -20.27 -0.64
C HIS A 289 -26.07 -19.72 -0.88
N ARG A 290 -25.42 -20.24 -1.92
CA ARG A 290 -24.08 -19.82 -2.36
C ARG A 290 -24.16 -19.20 -3.74
N GLU A 291 -23.60 -18.01 -3.88
CA GLU A 291 -23.61 -17.27 -5.13
C GLU A 291 -22.24 -16.68 -5.48
N MET A 292 -22.09 -16.31 -6.75
CA MET A 292 -20.91 -15.61 -7.25
C MET A 292 -20.86 -14.21 -6.63
N PHE A 293 -19.81 -13.95 -5.86
CA PHE A 293 -19.62 -12.66 -5.22
C PHE A 293 -18.93 -11.67 -6.16
N PHE A 294 -17.83 -12.07 -6.79
CA PHE A 294 -17.09 -11.24 -7.76
C PHE A 294 -16.31 -12.12 -8.74
N ASN A 295 -16.19 -11.68 -10.00
CA ASN A 295 -15.48 -12.40 -11.05
C ASN A 295 -14.41 -11.50 -11.68
N ALA A 296 -13.18 -11.60 -11.21
CA ALA A 296 -12.03 -10.83 -11.67
C ALA A 296 -11.67 -11.09 -13.15
N ILE A 297 -12.01 -12.27 -13.68
CA ILE A 297 -11.71 -12.64 -15.08
C ILE A 297 -12.59 -11.84 -16.06
N ARG A 298 -13.84 -11.58 -15.67
CA ARG A 298 -14.84 -10.91 -16.52
C ARG A 298 -14.99 -9.43 -16.23
N SER A 299 -14.61 -8.99 -15.03
CA SER A 299 -14.66 -7.59 -14.63
C SER A 299 -13.76 -6.73 -15.50
N LYS A 300 -14.23 -5.52 -15.83
CA LYS A 300 -13.48 -4.52 -16.59
C LYS A 300 -13.18 -3.34 -15.66
N PRO A 301 -11.92 -3.14 -15.26
CA PRO A 301 -11.56 -2.00 -14.42
C PRO A 301 -11.82 -0.67 -15.12
N SER A 302 -12.29 0.31 -14.36
CA SER A 302 -12.43 1.70 -14.79
C SER A 302 -11.17 2.48 -14.39
N PRO A 303 -10.23 2.73 -15.33
CA PRO A 303 -9.01 3.47 -15.01
C PRO A 303 -9.33 4.94 -14.70
N PRO A 304 -8.57 5.58 -13.81
CA PRO A 304 -8.70 7.02 -13.59
C PRO A 304 -8.29 7.81 -14.83
N THR A 305 -8.84 9.02 -14.93
CA THR A 305 -8.36 10.06 -15.84
C THR A 305 -7.41 11.01 -15.10
N VAL A 306 -6.30 11.36 -15.75
CA VAL A 306 -5.26 12.24 -15.21
C VAL A 306 -5.05 13.43 -16.14
N ARG A 307 -4.63 14.57 -15.58
CA ARG A 307 -4.29 15.76 -16.38
C ARG A 307 -3.08 15.49 -17.28
N PRO A 308 -3.00 16.13 -18.47
CA PRO A 308 -1.81 16.04 -19.32
C PRO A 308 -0.52 16.41 -18.57
N ILE A 309 0.60 15.74 -18.85
CA ILE A 309 1.91 16.00 -18.20
C ILE A 309 2.31 17.49 -18.28
N ALA A 310 1.99 18.17 -19.39
CA ALA A 310 2.26 19.59 -19.56
C ALA A 310 1.51 20.52 -18.58
N GLU A 311 0.41 20.05 -17.97
CA GLU A 311 -0.40 20.76 -16.98
C GLU A 311 -0.04 20.40 -15.53
N GLN A 312 0.84 19.40 -15.32
CA GLN A 312 1.24 18.91 -14.00
C GLN A 312 2.44 19.71 -13.46
N GLU A 313 2.53 19.91 -12.14
CA GLU A 313 3.70 20.48 -11.46
C GLU A 313 4.88 19.49 -11.43
N GLU A 314 6.09 19.97 -11.13
CA GLU A 314 7.32 19.18 -11.15
C GLU A 314 7.30 17.94 -10.22
N ARG A 315 6.61 18.05 -9.07
CA ARG A 315 6.47 16.97 -8.07
C ARG A 315 5.22 16.11 -8.24
N GLU A 316 4.45 16.32 -9.30
CA GLU A 316 3.36 15.40 -9.62
C GLU A 316 3.90 14.11 -10.22
N SER A 317 3.39 12.97 -9.72
CA SER A 317 4.00 11.65 -9.91
C SER A 317 4.32 11.32 -11.36
N GLN A 318 3.41 11.60 -12.30
CA GLN A 318 3.63 11.25 -13.71
C GLN A 318 4.66 12.15 -14.39
N ARG A 319 4.68 13.45 -14.06
CA ARG A 319 5.70 14.39 -14.56
C ARG A 319 7.06 14.14 -13.93
N LEU A 320 7.10 13.93 -12.60
CA LEU A 320 8.32 13.64 -11.85
C LEU A 320 9.02 12.40 -12.39
N TRP A 321 8.27 11.32 -12.59
CA TRP A 321 8.82 10.02 -12.98
C TRP A 321 8.75 9.75 -14.49
N GLU A 322 8.40 10.74 -15.32
CA GLU A 322 8.12 10.54 -16.76
C GLU A 322 9.24 9.79 -17.48
N LYS A 323 10.48 10.25 -17.31
CA LYS A 323 11.67 9.68 -17.98
C LYS A 323 11.98 8.28 -17.48
N THR A 324 11.96 8.07 -16.17
CA THR A 324 12.14 6.75 -15.56
C THR A 324 11.07 5.76 -16.02
N ALA A 325 9.80 6.17 -15.99
CA ALA A 325 8.66 5.36 -16.42
C ALA A 325 8.74 5.00 -17.91
N LYS A 326 9.15 5.94 -18.76
CA LYS A 326 9.39 5.69 -20.19
C LYS A 326 10.51 4.66 -20.39
N ALA A 327 11.66 4.84 -19.74
CA ALA A 327 12.79 3.90 -19.84
C ALA A 327 12.44 2.49 -19.33
N VAL A 328 11.66 2.38 -18.25
CA VAL A 328 11.15 1.10 -17.73
C VAL A 328 10.25 0.42 -18.77
N LYS A 329 9.34 1.17 -19.42
CA LYS A 329 8.47 0.64 -20.49
C LYS A 329 9.26 0.16 -21.71
N GLU A 330 10.29 0.90 -22.09
CA GLU A 330 11.20 0.58 -23.20
C GLU A 330 12.22 -0.52 -22.84
N ARG A 331 12.19 -1.03 -21.60
CA ARG A 331 13.17 -2.00 -21.06
C ARG A 331 14.62 -1.52 -21.13
N ASN A 332 14.83 -0.19 -21.14
CA ASN A 332 16.15 0.42 -21.08
C ASN A 332 16.55 0.62 -19.61
N HIS A 333 17.09 -0.44 -19.00
CA HIS A 333 17.40 -0.48 -17.57
C HIS A 333 18.55 0.45 -17.16
N GLU A 334 19.46 0.77 -18.07
CA GLU A 334 20.54 1.74 -17.85
C GLU A 334 19.95 3.14 -17.66
N VAL A 335 19.20 3.63 -18.66
CA VAL A 335 18.54 4.95 -18.59
C VAL A 335 17.54 5.01 -17.43
N ALA A 336 16.79 3.93 -17.17
CA ALA A 336 15.88 3.88 -16.04
C ALA A 336 16.61 4.05 -14.70
N THR A 337 17.80 3.46 -14.56
CA THR A 337 18.61 3.55 -13.33
C THR A 337 19.17 4.96 -13.18
N ASP A 338 19.69 5.55 -14.25
CA ASP A 338 20.25 6.90 -14.23
C ASP A 338 19.19 7.96 -13.88
N GLU A 339 18.03 7.93 -14.56
CA GLU A 339 16.97 8.91 -14.31
C GLU A 339 16.33 8.73 -12.93
N LYS A 340 16.19 7.48 -12.45
CA LYS A 340 15.76 7.20 -11.08
C LYS A 340 16.75 7.73 -10.05
N THR A 341 18.04 7.52 -10.27
CA THR A 341 19.11 7.93 -9.36
C THR A 341 19.16 9.45 -9.20
N LYS A 342 19.01 10.21 -10.31
CA LYS A 342 18.93 11.69 -10.26
C LYS A 342 17.83 12.21 -9.33
N ILE A 343 16.65 11.58 -9.36
CA ILE A 343 15.52 11.98 -8.50
C ILE A 343 15.82 11.63 -7.03
N GLU A 344 16.37 10.45 -6.78
CA GLU A 344 16.70 9.97 -5.42
C GLU A 344 17.88 10.72 -4.79
N ASP A 345 18.88 11.12 -5.57
CA ASP A 345 19.99 11.97 -5.12
C ASP A 345 19.50 13.36 -4.73
N ARG A 346 18.69 14.00 -5.58
CA ARG A 346 18.07 15.29 -5.25
C ARG A 346 17.27 15.21 -3.95
N GLN A 347 16.50 14.14 -3.75
CA GLN A 347 15.74 13.93 -2.52
C GLN A 347 16.64 13.76 -1.28
N ARG A 348 17.81 13.12 -1.43
CA ARG A 348 18.81 12.98 -0.36
C ARG A 348 19.45 14.32 0.00
N GLU A 349 19.79 15.13 -1.00
CA GLU A 349 20.33 16.48 -0.81
C GLU A 349 19.32 17.38 -0.07
N GLU A 350 18.05 17.37 -0.49
CA GLU A 350 16.98 18.12 0.17
C GLU A 350 16.74 17.67 1.61
N ALA A 351 16.87 16.36 1.90
CA ALA A 351 16.79 15.85 3.25
C ALA A 351 17.97 16.30 4.12
N ALA A 352 19.18 16.28 3.57
CA ALA A 352 20.37 16.78 4.26
C ALA A 352 20.27 18.27 4.57
N HIS A 353 19.79 19.08 3.62
CA HIS A 353 19.57 20.51 3.82
C HIS A 353 18.55 20.78 4.94
N ARG A 354 17.38 20.11 4.90
CA ARG A 354 16.37 20.23 5.96
C ARG A 354 16.91 19.85 7.33
N ALA A 355 17.71 18.80 7.42
CA ALA A 355 18.34 18.38 8.68
C ALA A 355 19.35 19.42 9.18
N GLN A 356 20.17 20.00 8.29
CA GLN A 356 21.14 21.05 8.64
C GLN A 356 20.46 22.32 9.15
N GLU A 357 19.32 22.69 8.56
CA GLU A 357 18.54 23.87 8.96
C GLU A 357 17.54 23.59 10.10
N ASN A 358 17.48 22.35 10.59
CA ASN A 358 16.50 21.90 11.59
C ASN A 358 15.04 22.23 11.19
N VAL A 359 14.73 22.08 9.90
CA VAL A 359 13.40 22.32 9.34
C VAL A 359 12.61 21.00 9.35
N GLU A 360 11.53 20.98 10.13
CA GLU A 360 10.57 19.88 10.10
C GLU A 360 9.78 19.89 8.79
N TRP A 361 9.57 18.70 8.21
CA TRP A 361 8.70 18.55 7.06
C TRP A 361 7.24 18.41 7.48
N HIS A 362 6.36 19.17 6.85
CA HIS A 362 4.92 19.00 6.95
C HIS A 362 4.34 18.73 5.56
N PRO A 363 3.38 17.83 5.37
CA PRO A 363 2.70 17.66 4.08
C PRO A 363 2.01 18.95 3.63
N ARG A 364 1.95 19.15 2.32
CA ARG A 364 1.31 20.31 1.68
C ARG A 364 -0.20 20.19 1.70
N LEU A 365 -0.76 19.03 1.35
CA LEU A 365 -2.19 18.85 1.10
C LEU A 365 -2.92 18.21 2.28
N PHE A 366 -2.20 17.63 3.24
CA PHE A 366 -2.77 16.94 4.39
C PHE A 366 -2.35 17.60 5.72
N ARG A 367 -3.27 17.67 6.67
CA ARG A 367 -3.04 18.14 8.04
C ARG A 367 -3.06 16.97 9.02
N ARG A 368 -2.47 17.16 10.20
CA ARG A 368 -2.56 16.16 11.27
C ARG A 368 -4.02 15.89 11.64
N VAL A 369 -4.32 14.62 11.90
CA VAL A 369 -5.59 14.19 12.49
C VAL A 369 -5.77 14.85 13.86
N HIS A 370 -6.95 15.42 14.10
CA HIS A 370 -7.36 15.91 15.40
C HIS A 370 -8.21 14.83 16.09
N GLY A 371 -7.54 13.78 16.57
CA GLY A 371 -8.18 12.66 17.27
C GLY A 371 -8.30 12.85 18.77
N GLY A 372 -8.63 11.77 19.48
CA GLY A 372 -8.93 11.76 20.92
C GLY A 372 -10.36 12.25 21.27
N PRO A 373 -10.77 12.16 22.54
CA PRO A 373 -12.14 12.46 22.96
C PRO A 373 -12.61 13.87 22.58
N GLY A 374 -13.65 13.95 21.76
CA GLY A 374 -14.23 15.21 21.25
C GLY A 374 -13.46 15.84 20.08
N GLY A 375 -12.45 15.17 19.54
CA GLY A 375 -11.77 15.56 18.30
C GLY A 375 -12.65 15.36 17.07
N LEU A 376 -12.40 16.13 16.01
CA LEU A 376 -13.14 16.04 14.74
C LEU A 376 -13.00 14.66 14.08
N GLU A 377 -11.87 13.99 14.34
CA GLU A 377 -11.49 12.71 13.76
C GLU A 377 -11.25 11.67 14.88
N GLU A 378 -12.01 11.74 15.98
CA GLU A 378 -11.93 10.77 17.07
C GLU A 378 -12.13 9.32 16.56
N GLY A 379 -11.18 8.43 16.83
CA GLY A 379 -11.20 7.05 16.33
C GLY A 379 -10.60 6.86 14.94
N GLU A 380 -10.04 7.92 14.32
CA GLU A 380 -9.33 7.86 13.03
C GLU A 380 -7.83 8.20 13.18
N GLU A 381 -7.28 8.11 14.40
CA GLU A 381 -5.90 8.48 14.73
C GLU A 381 -4.87 7.75 13.86
N ASP A 382 -5.18 6.51 13.48
CA ASP A 382 -4.32 5.67 12.66
C ASP A 382 -4.11 6.22 11.24
N LEU A 383 -4.95 7.16 10.76
CA LEU A 383 -4.72 7.87 9.50
C LEU A 383 -3.47 8.76 9.56
N GLU A 384 -3.10 9.27 10.74
CA GLU A 384 -2.08 10.31 11.02
C GLU A 384 -2.30 11.67 10.35
N TRP A 385 -2.76 11.66 9.10
CA TRP A 385 -2.98 12.82 8.24
C TRP A 385 -4.30 12.69 7.47
N VAL A 386 -5.08 13.77 7.44
CA VAL A 386 -6.33 13.90 6.68
C VAL A 386 -6.25 15.10 5.75
N ILE A 387 -7.07 15.13 4.71
CA ILE A 387 -7.08 16.25 3.75
C ILE A 387 -7.23 17.58 4.50
N ASN A 388 -6.37 18.56 4.18
CA ASN A 388 -6.31 19.81 4.93
C ASN A 388 -7.56 20.69 4.72
N ALA A 389 -8.19 20.58 3.55
CA ALA A 389 -9.38 21.35 3.24
C ALA A 389 -10.63 20.82 3.95
N THR A 390 -11.47 21.76 4.38
CA THR A 390 -12.81 21.43 4.86
C THR A 390 -13.76 21.31 3.67
N ILE A 391 -14.41 20.16 3.54
CA ILE A 391 -15.43 19.90 2.53
C ILE A 391 -16.76 19.74 3.25
N ASP A 392 -17.68 20.67 3.02
CA ASP A 392 -18.98 20.65 3.67
C ASP A 392 -19.91 19.71 2.91
N HIS A 393 -20.07 18.50 3.44
CA HIS A 393 -20.87 17.43 2.83
C HIS A 393 -22.37 17.73 2.81
N THR A 394 -22.83 18.79 3.49
CA THR A 394 -24.24 19.22 3.49
C THR A 394 -24.59 20.11 2.30
N LEU A 395 -23.57 20.66 1.61
CA LEU A 395 -23.75 21.46 0.40
C LEU A 395 -24.14 20.60 -0.79
N SER A 396 -24.60 21.23 -1.88
CA SER A 396 -24.84 20.50 -3.14
C SER A 396 -23.55 19.84 -3.66
N PRO A 397 -23.66 18.72 -4.40
CA PRO A 397 -22.49 18.06 -4.98
C PRO A 397 -21.58 19.00 -5.80
N ASP A 398 -22.16 19.95 -6.55
CA ASP A 398 -21.40 20.95 -7.31
C ASP A 398 -20.53 21.84 -6.40
N LYS A 399 -21.04 22.22 -5.23
CA LYS A 399 -20.28 23.03 -4.25
C LYS A 399 -19.20 22.23 -3.55
N GLN A 400 -19.45 20.95 -3.27
CA GLN A 400 -18.42 20.05 -2.78
C GLN A 400 -17.32 19.86 -3.82
N ALA A 401 -17.68 19.68 -5.10
CA ALA A 401 -16.74 19.60 -6.21
C ALA A 401 -15.90 20.88 -6.36
N GLU A 402 -16.50 22.08 -6.23
CA GLU A 402 -15.78 23.35 -6.18
C GLU A 402 -14.75 23.38 -5.03
N GLN A 403 -15.13 22.95 -3.82
CA GLN A 403 -14.23 22.88 -2.66
C GLN A 403 -13.06 21.90 -2.89
N ILE A 404 -13.33 20.72 -3.45
CA ILE A 404 -12.30 19.71 -3.77
C ILE A 404 -11.32 20.24 -4.83
N MET A 405 -11.84 20.86 -5.90
CA MET A 405 -11.00 21.44 -6.95
C MET A 405 -10.23 22.69 -6.49
N ALA A 406 -10.63 23.33 -5.39
CA ALA A 406 -9.84 24.42 -4.80
C ALA A 406 -8.57 23.93 -4.07
N ILE A 407 -8.50 22.65 -3.68
CA ILE A 407 -7.36 22.06 -2.96
C ILE A 407 -6.12 22.00 -3.86
N TYR A 408 -6.30 21.36 -5.02
CA TYR A 408 -5.24 21.13 -5.99
C TYR A 408 -5.85 20.94 -7.39
N PRO A 409 -5.11 21.24 -8.46
CA PRO A 409 -5.54 20.93 -9.83
C PRO A 409 -5.75 19.43 -10.09
N ILE A 410 -6.97 19.01 -10.47
CA ILE A 410 -7.36 17.59 -10.65
C ILE A 410 -7.85 17.31 -12.07
N VAL A 411 -8.60 18.23 -12.69
CA VAL A 411 -9.23 18.01 -14.01
C VAL A 411 -8.51 18.76 -15.12
N LYS A 412 -8.62 18.26 -16.36
CA LYS A 412 -7.94 18.86 -17.52
C LYS A 412 -8.34 20.32 -17.70
N GLY A 413 -7.36 21.20 -17.89
CA GLY A 413 -7.57 22.63 -18.10
C GLY A 413 -7.96 23.42 -16.85
N GLN A 414 -7.97 22.77 -15.67
CA GLN A 414 -8.21 23.45 -14.40
C GLN A 414 -7.09 24.45 -14.12
N LYS A 415 -7.47 25.71 -13.88
CA LYS A 415 -6.53 26.72 -13.41
C LYS A 415 -6.40 26.62 -11.89
N PRO A 416 -5.18 26.68 -11.33
CA PRO A 416 -5.01 26.69 -9.89
C PRO A 416 -5.75 27.86 -9.26
N ASP A 417 -6.50 27.61 -8.18
CA ASP A 417 -7.08 28.68 -7.38
C ASP A 417 -5.98 29.32 -6.54
N GLN A 418 -5.48 30.48 -6.99
CA GLN A 418 -4.40 31.19 -6.32
C GLN A 418 -4.73 31.63 -4.88
N ARG A 419 -6.01 31.64 -4.48
CA ARG A 419 -6.41 32.05 -3.12
C ARG A 419 -6.43 30.89 -2.13
N HIS A 420 -6.74 29.68 -2.59
CA HIS A 420 -6.95 28.51 -1.71
C HIS A 420 -5.90 27.41 -1.92
N MET A 421 -5.15 27.45 -3.04
CA MET A 421 -4.06 26.52 -3.28
C MET A 421 -2.97 26.71 -2.23
N ILE A 422 -2.67 25.64 -1.49
CA ILE A 422 -1.59 25.65 -0.52
C ILE A 422 -0.27 25.78 -1.31
N PRO A 423 0.61 26.74 -1.01
CA PRO A 423 1.85 26.94 -1.76
C PRO A 423 2.80 25.74 -1.58
N PRO A 424 3.68 25.47 -2.56
CA PRO A 424 4.79 24.54 -2.35
C PRO A 424 5.67 24.98 -1.17
N HIS A 425 6.38 24.05 -0.55
CA HIS A 425 7.38 24.38 0.46
C HIS A 425 8.39 25.38 -0.11
N SER A 426 8.50 26.54 0.53
CA SER A 426 9.47 27.56 0.15
C SER A 426 10.84 27.16 0.72
N PRO A 427 11.91 27.11 -0.09
CA PRO A 427 13.26 26.86 0.43
C PRO A 427 13.84 28.03 1.24
N SER A 428 13.11 29.13 1.45
CA SER A 428 13.61 30.27 2.23
C SER A 428 13.15 30.18 3.69
N ALA A 429 13.94 29.52 4.53
CA ALA A 429 13.93 29.84 5.95
C ALA A 429 14.59 31.22 6.10
N LYS A 430 13.81 32.28 6.35
CA LYS A 430 14.38 33.49 6.93
C LYS A 430 14.91 33.09 8.31
N PRO A 431 16.19 33.34 8.64
CA PRO A 431 16.73 33.00 9.94
C PRO A 431 15.89 33.69 11.01
N ILE A 432 15.40 32.89 11.97
CA ILE A 432 14.81 33.40 13.21
C ILE A 432 15.86 34.32 13.83
N LYS A 433 15.52 35.61 14.00
CA LYS A 433 16.38 36.54 14.74
C LYS A 433 16.49 36.00 16.17
N THR A 434 17.63 35.43 16.50
CA THR A 434 18.00 35.11 17.88
C THR A 434 18.00 36.41 18.67
N HIS A 435 17.13 36.48 19.67
CA HIS A 435 17.24 37.51 20.69
C HIS A 435 18.58 37.28 21.41
N GLU A 436 19.47 38.28 21.30
CA GLU A 436 20.71 38.34 22.06
C GLU A 436 20.41 38.18 23.55
N THR A 437 20.85 37.06 24.12
CA THR A 437 21.08 36.93 25.56
C THR A 437 22.59 36.97 25.78
N LYS A 438 23.00 37.88 26.67
CA LYS A 438 24.39 38.21 26.97
C LYS A 438 25.19 36.99 27.44
N PRO A 439 26.51 36.93 27.17
CA PRO A 439 27.33 35.77 27.46
C PRO A 439 27.64 35.69 28.97
N VAL A 440 27.48 34.49 29.52
CA VAL A 440 28.09 34.11 30.80
C VAL A 440 29.40 33.42 30.46
N GLU A 441 30.50 34.05 30.85
CA GLU A 441 31.84 33.49 30.81
C GLU A 441 31.89 32.19 31.61
N ASN A 442 32.48 31.14 31.04
CA ASN A 442 33.19 30.15 31.84
C ASN A 442 34.31 29.50 31.02
N HIS A 443 35.39 29.25 31.75
CA HIS A 443 36.76 29.04 31.32
C HIS A 443 36.96 27.88 30.35
N ILE A 444 37.89 28.12 29.42
CA ILE A 444 38.59 27.12 28.62
C ILE A 444 39.59 26.42 29.55
N ASP A 445 39.53 25.09 29.59
CA ASP A 445 40.71 24.27 29.87
C ASP A 445 40.79 23.19 28.79
N ASP A 446 41.87 23.26 28.01
CA ASP A 446 42.27 22.31 26.98
C ASP A 446 42.64 20.96 27.61
N ASN A 447 42.14 19.85 27.06
CA ASN A 447 42.94 18.64 26.91
C ASN A 447 42.37 17.70 25.84
N LEU A 448 43.31 17.07 25.15
CA LEU A 448 43.21 16.37 23.88
C LEU A 448 43.26 14.84 24.12
N ILE A 449 42.62 14.05 23.22
CA ILE A 449 42.77 12.57 22.97
C ILE A 449 42.21 11.64 24.11
N ASP A 450 41.68 10.42 23.97
CA ASP A 450 41.63 9.36 22.94
C ASP A 450 40.52 8.32 23.25
N PHE A 451 40.20 7.51 22.24
CA PHE A 451 39.37 6.30 22.26
C PHE A 451 40.05 5.11 22.98
N ASN A 452 39.41 4.54 24.00
CA ASN A 452 39.14 3.09 24.19
C ASN A 452 38.81 2.77 25.65
N ASP A 453 37.75 1.98 25.85
CA ASP A 453 37.66 0.79 26.72
C ASP A 453 36.27 0.61 27.36
N THR A 454 35.77 -0.62 27.27
CA THR A 454 34.66 -1.20 28.06
C THR A 454 35.21 -2.44 28.79
N PRO A 455 34.52 -3.07 29.78
CA PRO A 455 33.44 -2.63 30.69
C PRO A 455 33.56 -3.13 32.18
N ALA A 456 32.53 -2.78 33.00
CA ALA A 456 31.89 -3.53 34.13
C ALA A 456 32.24 -3.16 35.61
N PRO A 457 31.39 -3.45 36.64
CA PRO A 457 29.91 -3.52 36.75
C PRO A 457 29.28 -2.95 38.08
N ALA A 458 27.94 -3.08 38.21
CA ALA A 458 27.04 -3.01 39.40
C ALA A 458 26.48 -1.62 39.81
N ALA A 459 25.25 -1.44 40.30
CA ALA A 459 24.37 -2.32 41.10
C ALA A 459 22.85 -2.05 40.89
N ALA A 460 22.02 -3.01 41.34
CA ALA A 460 20.56 -3.08 41.22
C ALA A 460 19.78 -2.39 42.36
N PRO A 461 18.45 -2.18 42.22
CA PRO A 461 17.53 -2.09 43.35
C PRO A 461 16.48 -3.22 43.41
N VAL A 462 16.06 -3.53 44.65
CA VAL A 462 15.16 -4.62 45.10
C VAL A 462 13.69 -4.11 45.33
N PRO A 463 12.67 -4.91 45.72
CA PRO A 463 11.47 -5.17 44.93
C PRO A 463 10.14 -4.72 45.59
N ALA A 464 9.03 -4.74 44.85
CA ALA A 464 7.67 -4.63 45.40
C ALA A 464 6.88 -5.95 45.27
N LYS A 465 6.08 -6.29 46.29
CA LYS A 465 5.33 -7.54 46.47
C LYS A 465 4.08 -7.67 45.55
N PRO A 466 3.57 -8.90 45.31
CA PRO A 466 2.65 -9.21 44.21
C PRO A 466 1.17 -9.34 44.63
N ALA A 467 0.28 -9.26 43.63
CA ALA A 467 -1.13 -9.69 43.68
C ALA A 467 -1.36 -10.90 42.73
N PRO A 468 -2.39 -11.74 42.94
CA PRO A 468 -2.39 -13.15 42.55
C PRO A 468 -2.81 -13.42 41.09
N ALA A 469 -2.33 -14.55 40.55
CA ALA A 469 -2.44 -14.99 39.16
C ALA A 469 -3.50 -16.09 38.96
N GLU A 470 -4.10 -16.09 37.76
CA GLU A 470 -4.75 -17.25 37.11
C GLU A 470 -3.98 -17.63 35.80
N PRO A 471 -4.10 -18.87 35.29
CA PRO A 471 -2.96 -19.62 34.75
C PRO A 471 -2.71 -19.46 33.23
N VAL A 472 -1.42 -19.42 32.89
CA VAL A 472 -0.87 -19.42 31.52
C VAL A 472 -0.46 -20.84 31.13
N THR A 473 -1.11 -21.44 30.13
CA THR A 473 -0.75 -22.76 29.56
C THR A 473 -0.23 -22.71 28.12
N LYS A 474 0.18 -21.55 27.58
CA LYS A 474 0.60 -21.45 26.17
C LYS A 474 2.05 -21.01 25.91
N GLN A 475 2.84 -20.69 26.95
CA GLN A 475 4.24 -20.25 26.76
C GLN A 475 5.29 -21.36 26.82
N SER A 476 4.97 -22.56 27.33
CA SER A 476 5.97 -23.63 27.50
C SER A 476 6.31 -24.40 26.21
N GLU A 477 5.43 -24.41 25.22
CA GLU A 477 5.65 -25.18 23.98
C GLU A 477 6.64 -24.51 23.02
N ILE A 478 6.62 -23.17 22.95
CA ILE A 478 7.51 -22.39 22.07
C ILE A 478 8.96 -22.44 22.58
N GLN A 479 9.15 -22.35 23.90
CA GLN A 479 10.48 -22.45 24.50
C GLN A 479 11.09 -23.84 24.28
N THR A 480 10.27 -24.90 24.31
CA THR A 480 10.73 -26.28 24.12
C THR A 480 11.19 -26.54 22.68
N LEU A 481 10.46 -26.00 21.68
CA LEU A 481 10.81 -26.09 20.25
C LEU A 481 12.11 -25.35 19.88
N LEU A 482 12.40 -24.23 20.54
CA LEU A 482 13.62 -23.45 20.30
C LEU A 482 14.88 -24.13 20.84
N THR A 483 14.77 -24.97 21.87
CA THR A 483 15.90 -25.74 22.41
C THR A 483 16.26 -26.98 21.58
N SER A 484 15.37 -27.48 20.73
CA SER A 484 15.63 -28.71 19.95
C SER A 484 16.41 -28.48 18.65
N THR A 485 16.65 -27.23 18.24
CA THR A 485 17.37 -26.90 16.99
C THR A 485 18.85 -26.60 17.20
N GLY A 486 19.37 -26.71 18.43
CA GLY A 486 20.72 -26.28 18.81
C GLY A 486 21.77 -27.37 19.03
N LYS A 487 21.52 -28.64 18.69
CA LYS A 487 22.53 -29.71 18.85
C LYS A 487 23.16 -30.07 17.50
N PRO A 488 24.51 -30.01 17.35
CA PRO A 488 25.17 -30.55 16.17
C PRO A 488 25.03 -32.07 16.15
N ALA A 489 24.80 -32.65 14.97
CA ALA A 489 24.79 -34.10 14.78
C ALA A 489 26.22 -34.64 14.86
N ASP A 490 26.46 -35.63 15.72
CA ASP A 490 27.73 -36.37 15.75
C ASP A 490 27.81 -37.33 14.56
N GLY A 491 28.79 -37.11 13.67
CA GLY A 491 29.11 -37.98 12.55
C GLY A 491 29.96 -37.26 11.50
N PRO A 492 30.84 -37.96 10.75
CA PRO A 492 31.66 -37.31 9.73
C PRO A 492 30.79 -36.74 8.60
N LEU A 493 31.10 -35.52 8.18
CA LEU A 493 30.46 -34.79 7.08
C LEU A 493 30.54 -35.60 5.77
N ILE A 494 29.37 -35.89 5.19
CA ILE A 494 29.25 -36.57 3.90
C ILE A 494 29.61 -35.57 2.78
N ASP A 495 30.63 -35.91 2.00
CA ASP A 495 31.06 -35.18 0.81
C ASP A 495 30.16 -35.54 -0.39
N PHE A 496 29.15 -34.71 -0.65
CA PHE A 496 28.16 -34.88 -1.73
C PHE A 496 28.73 -34.73 -3.14
N THR A 497 30.02 -34.36 -3.30
CA THR A 497 30.61 -34.10 -4.62
C THR A 497 31.00 -35.38 -5.37
N ASN A 498 31.12 -36.53 -4.68
CA ASN A 498 31.55 -37.80 -5.29
C ASN A 498 30.41 -38.78 -5.63
N ASP A 499 29.25 -38.69 -4.98
CA ASP A 499 28.13 -39.61 -5.24
C ASP A 499 27.28 -39.22 -6.47
N LEU A 500 27.37 -37.97 -6.93
CA LEU A 500 26.73 -37.50 -8.16
C LEU A 500 27.40 -38.01 -9.46
N LYS A 501 28.50 -38.75 -9.38
CA LYS A 501 29.19 -39.34 -10.55
C LYS A 501 28.86 -40.80 -10.81
N LYS A 502 28.03 -41.45 -9.98
CA LYS A 502 27.77 -42.91 -10.08
C LYS A 502 26.52 -43.30 -10.88
N GLU A 503 25.69 -42.37 -11.32
CA GLU A 503 24.46 -42.69 -12.07
C GLU A 503 24.31 -41.91 -13.38
N LEU A 504 25.29 -42.04 -14.29
CA LEU A 504 25.11 -41.65 -15.69
C LEU A 504 25.28 -42.89 -16.59
N PRO A 505 24.28 -43.25 -17.42
CA PRO A 505 24.43 -44.31 -18.41
C PRO A 505 25.50 -43.93 -19.45
N SER A 506 26.39 -44.86 -19.77
CA SER A 506 27.40 -44.70 -20.82
C SER A 506 26.73 -44.62 -22.20
N THR A 507 26.86 -43.49 -22.89
CA THR A 507 26.54 -43.37 -24.32
C THR A 507 27.59 -44.08 -25.15
N THR A 508 27.26 -45.27 -25.66
CA THR A 508 28.04 -45.94 -26.71
C THR A 508 27.68 -45.33 -28.06
N ARG A 509 28.69 -44.79 -28.75
CA ARG A 509 28.64 -44.42 -30.17
C ARG A 509 28.57 -45.68 -31.03
N GLN A 510 27.62 -45.71 -31.97
CA GLN A 510 27.84 -46.10 -33.37
C GLN A 510 26.91 -45.28 -34.26
#